data_AF-A0A950HH62-F1
#
_entry.id   AF-A0A950HH62-F1
#
_cell.length_a   1.000
_cell.length_b   1.000
_cell.length_c   1.000
_cell.angle_alpha   90.00
_cell.angle_beta   90.00
_cell.angle_gamma   90.00
#
_symmetry.space_group_name_H-M   'P 1'
#
loop_
_entity.id
_entity.type
_entity.pdbx_description
1 polymer ?
#
loop_
_entity_poly.entity_id
_entity_poly.type
_entity_poly.pdbx_seq_one_letter_code
_entity_poly.pdbx_strand_id
1 'polypeptide(L)'
;MWVQKRGLKEAAMQYQCVSGDDHMDLNYIPARLWQERVPTKFKEQAPRVEETPEGRRWICEGKPWMFGSYGTQRRGVISGAITRAGLEEEPEPWVFRPSTPKYRLQDMDHDRVDAQVIYGPPLPLTFKDPELR
;
A
#
# COMPACT_ATOMS: atom_id res chain seq x y z
N MET A 1 -24.73 1.97 50.18
CA MET A 1 -23.26 2.03 50.11
C MET A 1 -22.86 1.78 48.66
N TRP A 2 -22.59 2.85 47.88
CA TRP A 2 -22.29 2.75 46.45
C TRP A 2 -20.77 2.65 46.28
N VAL A 3 -20.28 1.54 45.73
CA VAL A 3 -18.87 1.40 45.34
C VAL A 3 -18.70 2.02 43.97
N GLN A 4 -18.04 3.17 43.93
CA GLN A 4 -17.65 3.86 42.71
C GLN A 4 -16.53 3.05 42.07
N LYS A 5 -16.83 2.29 41.01
CA LYS A 5 -15.80 1.68 40.16
C LYS A 5 -14.96 2.82 39.57
N ARG A 6 -13.74 3.00 40.07
CA ARG A 6 -12.74 3.87 39.43
C ARG A 6 -12.49 3.30 38.04
N GLY A 7 -12.98 3.98 37.01
CA GLY A 7 -12.61 3.67 35.63
C GLY A 7 -11.10 3.75 35.53
N LEU A 8 -10.47 2.67 35.06
CA LEU A 8 -9.09 2.71 34.62
C LEU A 8 -9.00 3.82 33.57
N LYS A 9 -8.34 4.93 33.90
CA LYS A 9 -7.88 5.85 32.87
C LYS A 9 -6.85 5.07 32.08
N GLU A 10 -7.15 4.71 30.84
CA GLU A 10 -6.14 4.25 29.90
C GLU A 10 -5.00 5.27 29.93
N ALA A 11 -3.79 4.82 30.25
CA ALA A 11 -2.63 5.69 30.19
C ALA A 11 -2.50 6.16 28.73
N ALA A 12 -2.48 7.47 28.51
CA ALA A 12 -2.30 8.01 27.18
C ALA A 12 -0.97 7.51 26.60
N MET A 13 -1.03 6.91 25.40
CA MET A 13 0.15 6.43 24.69
C MET A 13 1.16 7.57 24.50
N GLN A 14 2.42 7.33 24.88
CA GLN A 14 3.52 8.27 24.67
C GLN A 14 4.22 7.89 23.36
N TYR A 15 4.09 8.72 22.33
CA TYR A 15 4.75 8.54 21.03
C TYR A 15 6.14 9.21 21.06
N GLN A 16 7.17 8.52 20.57
CA GLN A 16 8.53 9.04 20.37
C GLN A 16 8.74 9.54 18.94
N CYS A 17 8.24 8.79 17.94
CA CYS A 17 8.36 9.13 16.53
C CYS A 17 7.03 8.91 15.81
N VAL A 18 6.53 9.96 15.16
CA VAL A 18 5.34 9.90 14.31
C VAL A 18 5.74 10.35 12.91
N SER A 19 5.60 9.46 11.92
CA SER A 19 5.74 9.84 10.52
C SER A 19 4.47 10.57 10.07
N GLY A 20 4.59 11.87 9.81
CA GLY A 20 3.49 12.69 9.30
C GLY A 20 3.27 12.58 7.79
N ASP A 21 4.20 11.94 7.09
CA ASP A 21 4.19 11.81 5.63
C ASP A 21 4.79 10.47 5.20
N ASP A 22 3.91 9.58 4.75
CA ASP A 22 4.24 8.27 4.21
C ASP A 22 3.30 7.98 3.04
N HIS A 23 3.69 7.09 2.13
CA HIS A 23 2.95 6.84 0.89
C HIS A 23 2.84 5.35 0.58
N MET A 24 1.66 4.97 0.12
CA MET A 24 1.43 3.66 -0.51
C MET A 24 1.73 3.77 -2.00
N ASP A 25 2.90 3.30 -2.43
CA ASP A 25 3.23 3.27 -3.86
C ASP A 25 2.28 2.36 -4.64
N LEU A 26 1.99 2.78 -5.88
CA LEU A 26 1.10 2.06 -6.80
C LEU A 26 1.55 0.60 -7.02
N ASN A 27 2.85 0.32 -6.94
CA ASN A 27 3.42 -1.01 -7.12
C ASN A 27 2.99 -2.01 -6.04
N TYR A 28 2.60 -1.53 -4.85
CA TYR A 28 2.27 -2.38 -3.70
C TYR A 28 0.78 -2.36 -3.35
N ILE A 29 -0.02 -1.48 -3.96
CA ILE A 29 -1.49 -1.46 -3.76
C ILE A 29 -2.06 -2.86 -4.00
N PRO A 30 -2.97 -3.39 -3.15
CA PRO A 30 -3.54 -4.72 -3.37
C PRO A 30 -4.13 -4.87 -4.78
N ALA A 31 -3.70 -5.90 -5.53
CA ALA A 31 -4.03 -6.11 -6.94
C ALA A 31 -5.54 -6.05 -7.27
N ARG A 32 -6.39 -6.42 -6.30
CA ARG A 32 -7.84 -6.52 -6.47
C ARG A 32 -8.63 -5.34 -5.89
N LEU A 33 -7.95 -4.35 -5.30
CA LEU A 33 -8.55 -3.22 -4.57
C LEU A 33 -9.70 -2.58 -5.35
N TRP A 34 -9.45 -2.21 -6.60
CA TRP A 34 -10.45 -1.57 -7.46
C TRP A 34 -11.50 -2.57 -7.94
N GLN A 35 -11.08 -3.73 -8.45
CA GLN A 35 -11.99 -4.75 -9.03
C GLN A 35 -13.04 -5.29 -8.04
N GLU A 36 -12.75 -5.22 -6.75
CA GLU A 36 -13.67 -5.62 -5.68
C GLU A 36 -14.65 -4.52 -5.26
N ARG A 37 -14.34 -3.26 -5.54
CA ARG A 37 -15.04 -2.10 -4.96
C ARG A 37 -15.71 -1.18 -5.96
N VAL A 38 -15.27 -1.17 -7.23
CA VAL A 38 -15.91 -0.31 -8.24
C VAL A 38 -17.32 -0.80 -8.58
N PRO A 39 -18.25 0.11 -8.92
CA PRO A 39 -19.54 -0.26 -9.48
C PRO A 39 -19.41 -1.17 -10.70
N THR A 40 -20.37 -2.07 -10.90
CA THR A 40 -20.35 -3.05 -12.01
C THR A 40 -20.13 -2.40 -13.37
N LYS A 41 -20.72 -1.22 -13.62
CA LYS A 41 -20.58 -0.49 -14.89
C LYS A 41 -19.13 -0.10 -15.24
N PHE A 42 -18.24 -0.04 -14.25
CA PHE A 42 -16.85 0.36 -14.45
C PHE A 42 -15.86 -0.80 -14.38
N LYS A 43 -16.28 -2.04 -14.08
CA LYS A 43 -15.33 -3.15 -13.84
C LYS A 43 -14.33 -3.37 -14.99
N GLU A 44 -14.81 -3.29 -16.23
CA GLU A 44 -13.97 -3.48 -17.43
C GLU A 44 -12.93 -2.37 -17.64
N GLN A 45 -13.27 -1.15 -17.20
CA GLN A 45 -12.43 0.04 -17.36
C GLN A 45 -11.56 0.31 -16.13
N ALA A 46 -11.98 -0.18 -14.97
CA ALA A 46 -11.29 0.04 -13.71
C ALA A 46 -9.91 -0.61 -13.70
N PRO A 47 -9.00 -0.09 -12.86
CA PRO A 47 -7.65 -0.62 -12.76
C PRO A 47 -7.63 -2.09 -12.38
N ARG A 48 -6.76 -2.86 -13.03
CA ARG A 48 -6.49 -4.26 -12.73
C ARG A 48 -5.03 -4.59 -13.00
N VAL A 49 -4.50 -5.58 -12.31
CA VAL A 49 -3.16 -6.10 -12.60
C VAL A 49 -3.26 -7.20 -13.66
N GLU A 50 -2.40 -7.14 -14.67
CA GLU A 50 -2.19 -8.20 -15.64
C GLU A 50 -0.73 -8.69 -15.57
N GLU A 51 -0.54 -10.00 -15.76
CA GLU A 51 0.79 -10.60 -15.94
C GLU A 51 1.20 -10.53 -17.40
N THR A 52 2.39 -9.98 -17.67
CA THR A 52 3.01 -9.97 -19.01
C THR A 52 4.37 -10.66 -18.95
N PRO A 53 4.98 -11.03 -20.09
CA PRO A 53 6.33 -11.59 -20.12
C PRO A 53 7.39 -10.69 -19.47
N GLU A 54 7.16 -9.38 -19.42
CA GLU A 54 8.05 -8.38 -18.82
C GLU A 54 7.82 -8.19 -17.31
N GLY A 55 6.71 -8.70 -16.76
CA GLY A 55 6.35 -8.59 -15.36
C GLY A 55 4.86 -8.30 -15.14
N ARG A 56 4.49 -8.08 -13.87
CA ARG A 56 3.13 -7.67 -13.49
C ARG A 56 2.97 -6.16 -13.71
N ARG A 57 1.82 -5.73 -14.23
CA ARG A 57 1.53 -4.31 -14.47
C ARG A 57 0.06 -3.94 -14.32
N TRP A 58 -0.20 -2.70 -13.96
CA TRP A 58 -1.53 -2.10 -13.95
C TRP A 58 -2.01 -1.75 -15.36
N ILE A 59 -3.23 -2.18 -15.65
CA ILE A 59 -4.03 -1.84 -16.83
C ILE A 59 -5.28 -1.10 -16.36
N CYS A 60 -5.58 0.02 -17.02
CA CYS A 60 -6.78 0.82 -16.79
C CYS A 60 -7.30 1.30 -18.14
N GLU A 61 -8.62 1.29 -18.34
CA GLU A 61 -9.26 1.70 -19.59
C GLU A 61 -8.69 0.98 -20.83
N GLY A 62 -8.34 -0.30 -20.66
CA GLY A 62 -7.77 -1.15 -21.70
C GLY A 62 -6.33 -0.82 -22.09
N LYS A 63 -5.64 0.05 -21.34
CA LYS A 63 -4.25 0.45 -21.61
C LYS A 63 -3.41 0.35 -20.36
N PRO A 64 -2.09 0.16 -20.49
CA PRO A 64 -1.23 0.26 -19.34
C PRO A 64 -1.18 1.64 -18.73
N TRP A 65 -1.22 1.72 -17.41
CA TRP A 65 -0.97 2.97 -16.69
C TRP A 65 0.50 3.39 -16.77
N MET A 66 0.73 4.70 -16.88
CA MET A 66 2.07 5.28 -16.82
C MET A 66 2.65 5.06 -15.42
N PHE A 67 3.90 4.57 -15.34
CA PHE A 67 4.51 4.10 -14.08
C PHE A 67 3.72 2.99 -13.35
N GLY A 68 2.80 2.32 -14.05
CA GLY A 68 1.96 1.24 -13.52
C GLY A 68 2.67 -0.11 -13.45
N SER A 69 3.95 -0.15 -13.10
CA SER A 69 4.59 -1.40 -12.72
C SER A 69 3.89 -1.99 -11.49
N TYR A 70 3.88 -3.31 -11.33
CA TYR A 70 3.31 -3.96 -10.14
C TYR A 70 4.32 -4.92 -9.52
N GLY A 71 4.48 -4.81 -8.20
CA GLY A 71 5.43 -5.58 -7.41
C GLY A 71 6.90 -5.32 -7.74
N THR A 72 7.76 -6.15 -7.16
CA THR A 72 9.22 -6.07 -7.30
C THR A 72 9.64 -6.21 -8.77
N GLN A 73 10.24 -5.15 -9.31
CA GLN A 73 10.72 -5.14 -10.68
C GLN A 73 11.98 -6.00 -10.80
N ARG A 74 11.93 -7.02 -11.68
CA ARG A 74 13.07 -7.91 -11.94
C ARG A 74 14.25 -7.22 -12.64
N ARG A 75 14.09 -5.99 -13.11
CA ARG A 75 15.15 -5.20 -13.76
C ARG A 75 15.70 -4.18 -12.77
N GLY A 76 16.68 -4.65 -12.00
CA GLY A 76 17.46 -3.86 -11.06
C GLY A 76 18.19 -2.71 -11.75
N VAL A 77 17.93 -1.50 -11.28
CA VAL A 77 18.85 -0.36 -11.38
C VAL A 77 18.92 0.39 -10.04
N ILE A 78 17.87 0.29 -9.20
CA ILE A 78 17.86 0.87 -7.85
C ILE A 78 17.25 -0.16 -6.90
N SER A 79 18.03 -0.61 -5.92
CA SER A 79 17.54 -1.44 -4.80
C SER A 79 16.74 -0.55 -3.86
N GLY A 80 15.46 -0.85 -3.63
CA GLY A 80 14.58 -0.11 -2.73
C GLY A 80 15.04 -0.16 -1.26
N ALA A 81 14.49 0.69 -0.39
CA ALA A 81 14.88 0.73 1.02
C ALA A 81 14.71 -0.64 1.72
N ILE A 82 13.64 -1.36 1.39
CA ILE A 82 13.34 -2.70 1.91
C ILE A 82 14.43 -3.71 1.56
N THR A 83 14.78 -3.81 0.27
CA THR A 83 15.85 -4.71 -0.19
C THR A 83 17.22 -4.32 0.39
N ARG A 84 17.51 -3.01 0.54
CA ARG A 84 18.75 -2.54 1.18
C ARG A 84 18.82 -2.88 2.67
N ALA A 85 17.68 -3.01 3.34
CA ALA A 85 17.58 -3.48 4.72
C ALA A 85 17.69 -5.02 4.83
N GLY A 86 17.88 -5.74 3.72
CA GLY A 86 17.97 -7.20 3.70
C GLY A 86 16.62 -7.91 3.88
N LEU A 87 15.51 -7.19 3.66
CA LEU A 87 14.16 -7.71 3.77
C LEU A 87 13.59 -8.04 2.39
N GLU A 88 12.70 -9.03 2.35
CA GLU A 88 11.95 -9.39 1.13
C GLU A 88 10.75 -8.45 0.95
N GLU A 89 10.61 -7.81 -0.21
CA GLU A 89 9.48 -6.93 -0.51
C GLU A 89 8.14 -7.68 -0.63
N GLU A 90 8.18 -8.90 -1.16
CA GLU A 90 7.04 -9.82 -1.34
C GLU A 90 7.28 -11.09 -0.51
N PRO A 91 7.14 -11.02 0.83
CA PRO A 91 7.46 -12.15 1.74
C PRO A 91 6.54 -13.36 1.56
N GLU A 92 5.36 -13.17 0.95
CA GLU A 92 4.48 -14.26 0.52
C GLU A 92 3.96 -13.94 -0.89
N PRO A 93 3.59 -14.93 -1.72
CA PRO A 93 3.10 -14.66 -3.07
C PRO A 93 1.92 -13.69 -3.08
N TRP A 94 2.05 -12.59 -3.83
CA TRP A 94 1.10 -11.48 -3.93
C TRP A 94 0.89 -10.64 -2.68
N VAL A 95 1.68 -10.87 -1.63
CA VAL A 95 1.63 -10.14 -0.36
C VAL A 95 2.87 -9.26 -0.27
N PHE A 96 2.70 -7.94 -0.33
CA PHE A 96 3.80 -6.98 -0.26
C PHE A 96 3.90 -6.37 1.14
N ARG A 97 5.12 -6.18 1.65
CA ARG A 97 5.32 -5.62 3.00
C ARG A 97 4.63 -4.25 3.18
N PRO A 98 4.75 -3.29 2.24
CA PRO A 98 4.17 -1.96 2.43
C PRO A 98 2.65 -1.97 2.61
N SER A 99 1.93 -2.84 1.90
CA SER A 99 0.47 -2.91 1.90
C SER A 99 -0.12 -3.92 2.89
N THR A 100 0.72 -4.60 3.66
CA THR A 100 0.28 -5.63 4.60
C THR A 100 0.56 -5.19 6.04
N PRO A 101 -0.48 -4.96 6.87
CA PRO A 101 -0.29 -4.41 8.22
C PRO A 101 0.70 -5.20 9.09
N LYS A 102 0.68 -6.53 9.03
CA LYS A 102 1.60 -7.41 9.75
C LYS A 102 3.08 -7.07 9.47
N TYR A 103 3.43 -6.89 8.21
CA TYR A 103 4.81 -6.62 7.79
C TYR A 103 5.16 -5.14 7.97
N ARG A 104 4.21 -4.24 7.70
CA ARG A 104 4.40 -2.80 7.90
C ARG A 104 4.70 -2.46 9.36
N LEU A 105 4.03 -3.13 10.31
CA LEU A 105 4.31 -2.98 11.75
C LEU A 105 5.72 -3.46 12.12
N GLN A 106 6.21 -4.53 11.50
CA GLN A 106 7.60 -4.97 11.71
C GLN A 106 8.61 -3.95 11.16
N ASP A 107 8.29 -3.33 10.01
CA ASP A 107 9.13 -2.27 9.44
C ASP A 107 9.12 -1.03 10.35
N MET A 108 7.97 -0.68 10.92
CA MET A 108 7.84 0.38 11.93
C MET A 108 8.67 0.09 13.20
N ASP A 109 8.64 -1.14 13.71
CA ASP A 109 9.47 -1.55 14.85
C ASP A 109 10.97 -1.45 14.54
N HIS A 110 11.37 -1.87 13.34
CA HIS A 110 12.75 -1.77 12.86
C HIS A 110 13.21 -0.32 12.75
N ASP A 111 12.35 0.57 12.25
CA ASP A 111 12.65 1.98 12.00
C ASP A 111 12.41 2.87 13.23
N ARG A 112 11.90 2.30 14.33
CA ARG A 112 11.52 3.01 15.57
C ARG A 112 10.48 4.11 15.32
N VAL A 113 9.47 3.79 14.53
CA VAL A 113 8.33 4.68 14.23
C VAL A 113 7.09 4.15 14.95
N ASP A 114 6.51 4.96 15.83
CA ASP A 114 5.37 4.53 16.66
C ASP A 114 4.02 4.70 15.96
N ALA A 115 3.93 5.65 15.02
CA ALA A 115 2.73 5.91 14.23
C ALA A 115 3.07 6.51 12.87
N GLN A 116 2.21 6.27 11.87
CA GLN A 116 2.38 6.78 10.51
C GLN A 116 1.05 7.27 9.94
N VAL A 117 1.08 8.37 9.21
CA VAL A 117 0.01 8.76 8.29
C VAL A 117 0.44 8.31 6.89
N ILE A 118 -0.37 7.45 6.25
CA ILE A 118 -0.06 6.88 4.94
C ILE A 118 -1.05 7.43 3.90
N TYR A 119 -0.53 8.15 2.92
CA TYR A 119 -1.26 8.66 1.77
C TYR A 119 -1.29 7.65 0.62
N GLY A 120 -2.14 7.90 -0.37
CA GLY A 120 -2.14 7.15 -1.62
C GLY A 120 -0.85 7.34 -2.44
N PRO A 121 -0.77 6.75 -3.64
CA PRO A 121 0.40 6.88 -4.49
C PRO A 121 0.80 8.34 -4.70
N PRO A 122 2.11 8.67 -4.62
CA PRO A 122 2.59 10.04 -4.83
C PRO A 122 2.49 10.46 -6.31
N LEU A 123 2.27 9.49 -7.22
CA LEU A 123 2.09 9.72 -8.64
C LEU A 123 0.60 9.91 -8.98
N PRO A 124 0.26 10.80 -9.92
CA PRO A 124 -1.12 11.05 -10.30
C PRO A 124 -1.73 9.80 -10.96
N LEU A 125 -2.84 9.34 -10.40
CA LEU A 125 -3.71 8.38 -11.08
C LEU A 125 -4.50 9.13 -12.16
N THR A 126 -4.32 8.72 -13.41
CA THR A 126 -4.94 9.38 -14.57
C THR A 126 -5.99 8.48 -15.19
N PHE A 127 -7.14 9.07 -15.49
CA PHE A 127 -8.30 8.43 -16.11
C PHE A 127 -8.74 9.27 -17.29
N LYS A 128 -9.11 8.61 -18.39
CA LYS A 128 -9.65 9.25 -19.59
C LYS A 128 -11.16 9.51 -19.43
N ASP A 129 -11.88 8.55 -18.87
CA ASP A 129 -13.27 8.65 -18.46
C ASP A 129 -13.35 9.41 -17.12
N PRO A 130 -13.95 10.62 -17.10
CA PRO A 130 -14.08 11.40 -15.88
C PRO A 130 -14.99 10.75 -14.83
N GLU A 131 -15.88 9.82 -15.21
CA GLU A 131 -16.73 9.12 -14.23
C GLU A 131 -15.97 8.04 -13.43
N LEU A 132 -14.74 7.69 -13.83
CA LEU A 132 -13.88 6.75 -13.11
C LEU A 132 -13.01 7.41 -12.02
N ARG A 133 -12.95 8.74 -11.96
CA ARG A 133 -12.16 9.50 -10.98
C ARG A 133 -12.88 9.62 -9.64
#